data_AF-A0AAD7CSK2-F1
#
_entry.id   AF-A0AAD7CSK2-F1
#
_cell.length_a   1.000
_cell.length_b   1.000
_cell.length_c   1.000
_cell.angle_alpha   90.00
_cell.angle_beta   90.00
_cell.angle_gamma   90.00
#
_symmetry.space_group_name_H-M   'P 1'
#
loop_
_entity.id
_entity.type
_entity.pdbx_description
1 polymer ?
#
loop_
_entity_poly.entity_id
_entity_poly.type
_entity_poly.pdbx_seq_one_letter_code
_entity_poly.pdbx_strand_id
1 'polypeptide(L)' 'WLHSLDDLPILNAVIQESLRLDTPLPGLPRIVPEEGLYIGGHHVPASTVVSVPIWA' A
#
# COMPACT_ATOMS: atom_id res chain seq x y z
N TRP A 1 -28.52 4.04 -5.90
CA TRP A 1 -28.64 3.33 -4.61
C TRP A 1 -27.28 3.19 -3.92
N LEU A 2 -26.23 2.64 -4.56
CA LEU A 2 -24.89 2.59 -3.94
C LEU A 2 -24.24 3.97 -3.74
N HIS A 3 -24.45 4.90 -4.67
CA HIS A 3 -23.89 6.26 -4.60
C HIS A 3 -24.24 7.05 -3.34
N SER A 4 -25.33 6.72 -2.62
CA SER A 4 -25.67 7.42 -1.38
C SER A 4 -24.77 7.03 -0.20
N LEU A 5 -23.93 5.99 -0.34
CA LEU A 5 -22.99 5.54 0.68
C LEU A 5 -21.65 6.27 0.59
N ASP A 6 -21.27 6.75 -0.60
CA ASP A 6 -19.95 7.32 -0.88
C ASP A 6 -19.67 8.58 -0.05
N ASP A 7 -20.71 9.38 0.20
CA ASP A 7 -20.59 10.68 0.87
C ASP A 7 -20.86 10.63 2.39
N LEU A 8 -20.90 9.44 3.02
CA LEU A 8 -21.15 9.30 4.44
C LEU A 8 -19.84 9.46 5.26
N PRO A 9 -19.60 10.61 5.92
CA PRO A 9 -18.29 10.93 6.50
C PRO A 9 -17.88 9.98 7.62
N ILE A 10 -18.83 9.58 8.47
CA ILE A 10 -18.55 8.66 9.58
C ILE A 10 -18.31 7.24 9.08
N LEU A 11 -19.05 6.78 8.07
CA LEU A 11 -18.82 5.46 7.49
C LEU A 11 -17.43 5.39 6.87
N ASN A 12 -17.04 6.40 6.11
CA ASN A 12 -15.70 6.52 5.55
C ASN A 12 -14.64 6.54 6.66
N ALA A 13 -14.84 7.32 7.73
CA ALA A 13 -13.92 7.35 8.86
C ALA A 13 -13.76 5.97 9.53
N VAL A 14 -14.84 5.21 9.73
CA VAL A 14 -14.79 3.86 10.30
C VAL A 14 -14.02 2.90 9.38
N ILE A 15 -14.26 2.95 8.06
CA ILE A 15 -13.53 2.12 7.09
C ILE A 15 -12.03 2.46 7.13
N GLN A 16 -11.69 3.75 7.10
CA GLN A 16 -10.28 4.19 7.15
C GLN A 16 -9.60 3.77 8.45
N GLU A 17 -10.25 3.96 9.59
CA GLU A 17 -9.70 3.59 10.89
C GLU A 17 -9.55 2.07 11.05
N SER A 18 -10.49 1.30 10.50
CA SER A 18 -10.39 -0.16 10.47
C SER A 18 -9.16 -0.61 9.68
N LEU A 19 -8.95 -0.06 8.47
CA LEU A 19 -7.80 -0.38 7.62
C LEU A 19 -6.47 0.13 8.19
N ARG A 20 -6.49 1.22 8.98
CA ARG A 20 -5.32 1.74 9.69
C ARG A 20 -4.89 0.81 10.83
N LEU A 21 -5.85 0.23 11.56
CA LEU A 21 -5.60 -0.68 12.68
C LEU A 21 -5.16 -2.06 12.21
N ASP A 22 -5.82 -2.59 11.18
CA ASP A 22 -5.49 -3.88 10.60
C ASP A 22 -5.81 -3.91 9.10
N THR A 23 -4.89 -4.46 8.32
CA THR A 23 -5.01 -4.60 6.88
C THR A 23 -5.04 -6.08 6.54
N PRO A 24 -6.05 -6.56 5.80
CA PRO A 24 -6.17 -7.97 5.47
C PRO A 24 -5.09 -8.44 4.47
N LEU A 25 -4.31 -7.51 3.92
CA LEU A 25 -3.29 -7.77 2.91
C LEU A 25 -1.89 -7.47 3.47
N PRO A 26 -0.90 -8.36 3.23
CA PRO A 26 0.50 -8.02 3.44
C PRO A 26 0.97 -6.99 2.41
N GLY A 27 2.22 -6.53 2.55
CA GLY A 27 2.86 -5.67 1.56
C GLY A 27 2.85 -6.29 0.16
N LEU A 28 2.36 -5.54 -0.83
CA LEU A 28 2.31 -6.01 -2.22
C LEU A 28 3.72 -6.05 -2.82
N PRO A 29 4.13 -7.14 -3.49
CA PRO A 29 5.46 -7.25 -4.07
C PRO A 29 5.60 -6.40 -5.34
N ARG A 30 6.79 -5.85 -5.54
CA ARG A 30 7.23 -5.19 -6.79
C ARG A 30 8.58 -5.77 -7.17
N ILE A 31 8.88 -5.82 -8.47
CA ILE A 31 10.15 -6.34 -9.00
C ILE A 31 10.96 -5.15 -9.51
N VAL A 32 12.21 -5.05 -9.07
CA VAL A 32 13.14 -4.02 -9.56
C VAL A 32 13.45 -4.28 -11.03
N PRO A 33 13.38 -3.25 -11.90
CA PRO A 33 13.61 -3.39 -13.33
C PRO A 33 15.07 -3.76 -13.65
N GLU A 34 15.36 -4.11 -14.91
CA GLU A 34 16.65 -4.65 -15.34
C GLU A 34 17.83 -3.70 -15.10
N GLU A 35 17.59 -2.39 -15.16
CA GLU A 35 18.60 -1.35 -14.93
C GLU A 35 18.94 -1.14 -13.43
N GLY A 36 18.26 -1.82 -12.52
CA GLY A 36 18.34 -1.56 -11.08
C GLY A 36 17.55 -0.30 -10.67
N LEU A 37 17.51 0.02 -9.38
CA LEU A 37 16.80 1.20 -8.88
C LEU A 37 17.46 1.78 -7.64
N TYR A 38 17.51 3.11 -7.53
CA TYR A 38 17.90 3.77 -6.28
C TYR A 38 16.66 4.07 -5.41
N ILE A 39 16.64 3.53 -4.20
CA ILE A 39 15.58 3.75 -3.21
C ILE A 39 16.21 4.35 -1.95
N GLY A 40 15.77 5.54 -1.55
CA GLY A 40 16.29 6.20 -0.34
C GLY A 40 17.81 6.45 -0.36
N GLY A 41 18.41 6.65 -1.54
CA GLY A 41 19.86 6.81 -1.70
C GLY A 41 20.66 5.50 -1.79
N HIS A 42 20.00 4.34 -1.68
CA HIS A 42 20.64 3.02 -1.79
C HIS A 42 20.33 2.38 -3.15
N HIS A 43 21.35 1.79 -3.78
CA HIS A 43 21.16 1.02 -5.01
C HIS A 43 20.59 -0.37 -4.71
N VAL A 44 19.50 -0.72 -5.40
CA VAL A 44 18.84 -2.02 -5.33
C VAL A 44 19.02 -2.73 -6.69
N PRO A 45 19.59 -3.95 -6.72
CA PRO A 45 19.84 -4.67 -7.97
C PRO A 45 18.56 -5.11 -8.70
N ALA A 46 18.68 -5.30 -10.01
CA ALA A 46 17.65 -5.87 -10.86
C ALA A 46 17.08 -7.20 -10.33
N SER A 47 15.81 -7.46 -10.65
CA SER A 47 15.08 -8.67 -10.21
C SER A 47 14.93 -8.84 -8.70
N THR A 48 15.34 -7.86 -7.89
CA THR A 48 15.06 -7.85 -6.45
C THR A 48 13.56 -7.68 -6.23
N VAL A 49 12.95 -8.52 -5.39
CA VAL A 49 11.56 -8.32 -4.94
C VAL A 49 11.57 -7.36 -3.76
N VAL A 50 10.91 -6.22 -3.93
CA VAL A 50 10.74 -5.19 -2.89
C VAL A 50 9.28 -5.11 -2.47
N SER A 51 9.05 -4.91 -1.18
CA SER A 51 7.71 -4.71 -0.62
C SER A 51 7.82 -3.87 0.65
N VAL A 52 6.74 -3.15 0.97
CA VAL A 52 6.60 -2.39 2.23
C VAL A 52 5.37 -2.90 2.96
N PRO A 53 5.41 -3.06 4.30
CA PRO A 53 4.20 -3.33 5.06
C PRO A 53 3.16 -2.24 4.81
N ILE A 54 1.89 -2.61 4.63
CA ILE A 54 0.81 -1.64 4.35
C ILE A 54 0.55 -0.68 5.53
N TRP A 55 1.00 -1.05 6.73
CA TRP A 55 0.84 -0.29 7.97
C TRP A 55 2.06 0.60 8.34
N ALA A 56 3.13 0.58 7.54
CA ALA A 56 4.42 1.22 7.86
C ALA A 56 4.61 2.59 7.18
#